data_AF-A0A9W9G588-F1
#
_entry.id   AF-A0A9W9G588-F1
#
_cell.length_a   1.000
_cell.length_b   1.000
_cell.length_c   1.000
_cell.angle_alpha   90.00
_cell.angle_beta   90.00
_cell.angle_gamma   90.00
#
_symmetry.space_group_name_H-M   'P 1'
#
loop_
_entity.id
_entity.type
_entity.pdbx_description
1 polymer ?
#
loop_
_entity_poly.entity_id
_entity_poly.type
_entity_poly.pdbx_seq_one_letter_code
_entity_poly.pdbx_strand_id
1 'polypeptide(L)'
;MRKISGMKGAVRAKKAALKGISFVRADGRPYGTITTTGDSGQQSLVSEYEITRGYPSRTLFGSTERNENVKSVFGEQVASMQNNGQGDGPGTVEFANGY
;
A
#
# COMPACT_ATOMS: atom_id res chain seq x y z
N MET A 1 3.88 13.55 -6.11
CA MET A 1 4.38 12.28 -5.51
C MET A 1 5.54 11.74 -6.33
N ARG A 2 6.67 11.38 -5.70
CA ARG A 2 7.78 10.69 -6.38
C ARG A 2 7.33 9.30 -6.83
N LYS A 3 7.59 8.94 -8.09
CA LYS A 3 7.28 7.61 -8.63
C LYS A 3 8.42 6.65 -8.28
N ILE A 4 8.08 5.50 -7.70
CA ILE A 4 9.05 4.41 -7.52
C ILE A 4 9.21 3.71 -8.88
N SER A 5 10.44 3.63 -9.37
CA SER A 5 10.74 2.96 -10.64
C SER A 5 10.23 1.51 -10.61
N GLY A 6 9.62 1.04 -11.70
CA GLY A 6 9.06 -0.32 -11.81
C GLY A 6 7.75 -0.59 -11.05
N MET A 7 7.38 0.23 -10.05
CA MET A 7 6.23 -0.03 -9.19
C MET A 7 4.89 -0.10 -9.93
N LYS A 8 4.65 0.80 -10.89
CA LYS A 8 3.41 0.80 -11.67
C LYS A 8 3.26 -0.48 -12.51
N GLY A 9 4.36 -1.00 -13.04
CA GLY A 9 4.37 -2.27 -13.77
C GLY A 9 4.09 -3.45 -12.85
N ALA A 10 4.74 -3.49 -11.68
CA ALA A 10 4.54 -4.53 -10.68
C ALA A 10 3.08 -4.58 -10.18
N VAL A 11 2.45 -3.44 -9.92
CA VAL A 11 1.04 -3.33 -9.52
C VAL A 11 0.12 -3.84 -10.64
N ARG A 12 0.34 -3.40 -11.89
CA ARG A 12 -0.46 -3.83 -13.04
C ARG A 12 -0.43 -5.35 -13.27
N ALA A 13 0.73 -5.98 -13.07
CA ALA A 13 0.90 -7.42 -13.26
C ALA A 13 0.11 -8.27 -12.24
N LYS A 14 -0.35 -7.68 -11.13
CA LYS A 14 -1.02 -8.38 -10.03
C LYS A 14 -2.45 -7.92 -9.80
N LYS A 15 -3.02 -7.23 -10.78
CA LYS A 15 -4.40 -6.77 -10.77
C LYS A 15 -5.37 -7.93 -10.62
N ALA A 16 -6.33 -7.81 -9.71
CA ALA A 16 -7.45 -8.72 -9.59
C ALA A 16 -8.38 -8.62 -10.80
N ALA A 17 -9.06 -9.71 -11.14
CA ALA A 17 -10.04 -9.74 -12.23
C ALA A 17 -11.39 -9.11 -11.84
N LEU A 18 -11.35 -7.95 -11.18
CA LEU A 18 -12.56 -7.20 -10.80
C LEU A 18 -13.03 -6.35 -11.99
N LYS A 19 -14.29 -6.51 -12.38
CA LYS A 19 -14.91 -5.75 -13.48
C LYS A 19 -15.75 -4.57 -12.98
N GLY A 20 -16.26 -4.66 -11.76
CA GLY A 20 -17.16 -3.68 -11.19
C GLY A 20 -17.81 -4.17 -9.91
N ILE A 21 -18.62 -3.31 -9.31
CA ILE A 21 -19.43 -3.59 -8.12
C ILE A 21 -20.89 -3.51 -8.55
N SER A 22 -21.65 -4.58 -8.32
CA SER A 22 -23.09 -4.64 -8.63
C SER A 22 -23.91 -4.59 -7.35
N PHE A 23 -24.88 -3.69 -7.30
CA PHE A 23 -25.93 -3.73 -6.29
C PHE A 23 -27.01 -4.69 -6.77
N VAL A 24 -27.30 -5.71 -5.98
CA VAL A 24 -28.31 -6.73 -6.31
C VAL A 24 -29.48 -6.63 -5.34
N ARG A 25 -30.68 -6.86 -5.87
CA ARG A 25 -31.90 -6.96 -5.07
C ARG A 25 -31.94 -8.30 -4.32
N ALA A 26 -32.89 -8.45 -3.41
CA ALA A 26 -33.09 -9.69 -2.66
C ALA A 26 -33.37 -10.91 -3.55
N ASP A 27 -33.91 -10.70 -4.77
CA ASP A 27 -34.14 -11.74 -5.78
C ASP A 27 -32.89 -12.07 -6.63
N GLY A 28 -31.74 -11.47 -6.31
CA GLY A 28 -30.48 -11.64 -7.02
C GLY A 28 -30.34 -10.82 -8.31
N ARG A 29 -31.37 -10.07 -8.74
CA ARG A 29 -31.30 -9.27 -9.96
C ARG A 29 -30.51 -7.97 -9.73
N PRO A 30 -29.60 -7.59 -10.65
CA PRO A 30 -28.86 -6.34 -10.52
C PRO A 30 -29.79 -5.12 -10.61
N TYR A 31 -29.60 -4.19 -9.69
CA TYR A 31 -30.18 -2.85 -9.70
C TYR A 31 -29.31 -1.89 -10.51
N GLY A 32 -27.99 -2.02 -10.36
CA GLY A 32 -27.01 -1.24 -11.10
C GLY A 32 -25.59 -1.75 -10.85
N THR A 33 -24.70 -1.45 -11.79
CA THR A 33 -23.28 -1.85 -11.73
C THR A 33 -22.41 -0.62 -11.94
N ILE A 34 -21.48 -0.41 -11.01
CA ILE A 34 -20.43 0.60 -11.13
C ILE A 34 -19.18 -0.11 -11.64
N THR A 35 -18.61 0.38 -12.73
CA THR A 35 -17.37 -0.16 -13.31
C THR A 35 -16.22 0.83 -13.17
N THR A 36 -15.03 0.35 -13.50
CA THR A 36 -13.86 1.20 -13.70
C THR A 36 -14.13 2.23 -14.81
N THR A 37 -13.43 3.36 -14.80
CA THR A 37 -13.58 4.44 -15.80
C THR A 37 -12.73 4.19 -17.04
N GLY A 38 -11.70 3.34 -16.93
CA GLY A 38 -10.66 3.14 -17.93
C GLY A 38 -9.56 4.20 -17.86
N ASP A 39 -9.69 5.23 -17.02
CA ASP A 39 -8.71 6.29 -16.84
C ASP A 39 -8.07 6.24 -15.46
N SER A 40 -6.83 5.75 -15.40
CA SER A 40 -6.04 5.66 -14.16
C SER A 40 -5.63 7.01 -13.55
N GLY A 41 -5.85 8.12 -14.26
CA GLY A 41 -5.63 9.47 -13.74
C GLY A 41 -6.84 10.03 -12.98
N GLN A 42 -8.00 9.40 -13.10
CA GLN A 42 -9.23 9.81 -12.43
C GLN A 42 -9.47 8.99 -11.18
N GLN A 43 -9.88 9.65 -10.10
CA GLN A 43 -10.37 8.97 -8.91
C GLN A 43 -11.81 8.52 -9.17
N SER A 44 -12.06 7.24 -8.95
CA SER A 44 -13.37 6.62 -9.12
C SER A 44 -13.68 5.70 -7.94
N LEU A 45 -14.95 5.24 -7.86
CA LEU A 45 -15.39 4.31 -6.82
C LEU A 45 -14.80 2.91 -7.00
N VAL A 46 -14.45 2.53 -8.22
CA VAL A 46 -13.88 1.21 -8.54
C VAL A 46 -12.50 1.42 -9.13
N SER A 47 -11.47 0.95 -8.41
CA SER A 47 -10.07 1.10 -8.80
C SER A 47 -9.76 0.43 -10.14
N GLU A 48 -9.00 1.13 -10.99
CA GLU A 48 -8.40 0.55 -12.21
C GLU A 48 -7.41 -0.58 -11.90
N TYR A 49 -6.86 -0.59 -10.68
CA TYR A 49 -5.82 -1.51 -10.22
C TYR A 49 -6.17 -2.10 -8.85
N GLU A 50 -7.33 -2.75 -8.75
CA GLU A 50 -7.64 -3.54 -7.56
C GLU A 50 -6.57 -4.63 -7.36
N ILE A 51 -5.94 -4.65 -6.19
CA ILE A 51 -4.87 -5.59 -5.84
C ILE A 51 -5.06 -6.05 -4.40
N THR A 52 -4.77 -7.32 -4.12
CA THR A 52 -4.80 -7.83 -2.75
C THR A 52 -3.71 -7.15 -1.92
N ARG A 53 -4.04 -6.67 -0.71
CA ARG A 53 -3.13 -5.93 0.19
C ARG A 53 -1.74 -6.57 0.37
N GLY A 54 -1.64 -7.90 0.39
CA GLY A 54 -0.36 -8.59 0.56
C GLY A 54 0.66 -8.31 -0.55
N TYR A 55 0.20 -8.05 -1.78
CA TYR A 55 1.07 -7.76 -2.92
C TYR A 55 1.85 -6.46 -2.77
N PRO A 56 1.23 -5.28 -2.53
CA PRO A 56 1.98 -4.05 -2.35
C PRO A 56 2.97 -4.14 -1.18
N SER A 57 2.61 -4.79 -0.06
CA SER A 57 3.55 -5.03 1.05
C SER A 57 4.75 -5.85 0.61
N ARG A 58 4.54 -6.97 -0.11
CA ARG A 58 5.63 -7.82 -0.61
C ARG A 58 6.49 -7.11 -1.65
N THR A 59 5.89 -6.33 -2.55
CA THR A 59 6.61 -5.55 -3.57
C THR A 59 7.48 -4.47 -2.94
N LEU A 60 6.97 -3.75 -1.93
CA LEU A 60 7.74 -2.74 -1.21
C LEU A 60 8.90 -3.38 -0.44
N PHE A 61 8.64 -4.44 0.33
CA PHE A 61 9.69 -5.15 1.05
C PHE A 61 10.75 -5.74 0.10
N GLY A 62 10.33 -6.37 -0.99
CA GLY A 62 11.26 -6.90 -2.00
C GLY A 62 12.12 -5.83 -2.67
N SER A 63 11.65 -4.58 -2.75
CA SER A 63 12.44 -3.46 -3.28
C SER A 63 13.53 -2.98 -2.32
N THR A 64 13.42 -3.31 -1.03
CA THR A 64 14.36 -2.91 0.02
C THR A 64 15.19 -4.06 0.57
N GLU A 65 14.75 -5.31 0.44
CA GLU A 65 15.38 -6.48 1.08
C GLU A 65 16.84 -6.72 0.64
N ARG A 66 17.21 -6.24 -0.56
CA ARG A 66 18.57 -6.35 -1.12
C ARG A 66 19.38 -5.06 -1.02
N ASN A 67 18.84 -4.02 -0.38
CA ASN A 67 19.53 -2.76 -0.22
C ASN A 67 20.29 -2.76 1.11
N GLU A 68 21.62 -2.76 1.05
CA GLU A 68 22.50 -2.73 2.22
C GLU A 68 22.28 -1.50 3.13
N ASN A 69 21.72 -0.42 2.59
CA ASN A 69 21.39 0.79 3.34
C ASN A 69 20.03 0.71 4.07
N VAL A 70 19.32 -0.42 3.97
CA VAL A 70 18.00 -0.59 4.59
C VAL A 70 17.99 -1.85 5.45
N LYS A 71 17.81 -1.66 6.76
CA LYS A 71 17.60 -2.75 7.71
C LYS A 71 16.12 -2.83 8.07
N SER A 72 15.48 -3.95 7.73
CA SER A 72 14.12 -4.23 8.19
C SER A 72 14.17 -4.96 9.52
N VAL A 73 13.46 -4.42 10.52
CA VAL A 73 13.34 -5.02 11.85
C VAL A 73 11.90 -5.49 12.03
N PHE A 74 11.71 -6.80 12.24
CA PHE A 74 10.41 -7.41 12.40
C PHE A 74 10.20 -7.85 13.85
N GLY A 75 8.93 -7.93 14.27
CA GLY A 75 8.58 -8.26 15.66
C GLY A 75 8.72 -7.09 16.62
N GLU A 76 9.17 -5.93 16.13
CA GLU A 76 9.33 -4.73 16.95
C GLU A 76 8.15 -3.76 16.86
N GLN A 77 8.01 -2.98 17.93
CA GLN A 77 7.07 -1.88 18.04
C GLN A 77 7.80 -0.70 18.68
N VAL A 78 7.45 0.52 18.27
CA VAL A 78 7.97 1.74 18.90
C VAL A 78 7.35 1.89 20.29
N ALA A 79 8.18 1.90 21.32
CA ALA A 79 7.78 2.12 22.71
C ALA A 79 7.78 3.62 23.07
N SER A 80 8.82 4.35 22.62
CA SER A 80 8.92 5.79 22.84
C SER A 80 9.69 6.48 21.70
N MET A 81 9.43 7.77 21.49
CA MET A 81 10.19 8.64 20.59
C MET A 81 10.45 9.97 21.27
N GLN A 82 11.71 10.41 21.25
CA GLN A 82 12.16 11.65 21.88
C GLN A 82 12.85 12.53 20.85
N ASN A 83 12.47 13.80 20.82
CA ASN A 83 13.12 14.83 20.01
C ASN A 83 13.84 15.79 20.96
N ASN A 84 15.14 16.00 20.77
CA ASN A 84 16.01 16.69 21.73
C ASN A 84 15.88 18.23 21.74
N GLY A 85 14.72 18.78 21.36
CA GLY A 85 14.39 20.22 21.51
C GLY A 85 15.19 21.22 20.67
N GLN A 86 16.35 20.84 20.14
CA GLN A 86 17.08 21.58 19.10
C GLN A 86 16.57 21.13 17.72
N GLY A 87 16.03 22.07 16.95
CA GLY A 87 15.59 21.81 15.57
C GLY A 87 16.67 21.11 14.74
N ASP A 88 16.24 20.26 13.82
CA ASP A 88 17.05 19.43 12.90
C ASP A 88 18.03 18.41 13.54
N GLY A 89 17.98 18.18 14.87
CA GLY A 89 18.74 17.13 15.53
C GLY A 89 18.15 15.71 15.39
N PRO A 90 18.95 14.64 15.58
CA PRO A 90 18.45 13.26 15.52
C PRO A 90 17.44 12.98 16.65
N GLY A 91 16.34 12.32 16.30
CA GLY A 91 15.40 11.77 17.28
C GLY A 91 15.89 10.42 17.80
N THR A 92 15.61 10.15 19.07
CA THR A 92 15.87 8.84 19.70
C THR A 92 14.58 8.03 19.70
N VAL A 93 14.66 6.76 19.31
CA VAL A 93 13.54 5.81 19.30
C VAL A 93 13.88 4.63 20.18
N GLU A 94 12.98 4.26 21.08
CA GLU A 94 13.10 3.03 21.87
C GLU A 94 12.11 1.99 21.33
N PHE A 95 12.60 0.76 21.14
CA PHE A 95 11.77 -0.38 20.72
C PHE A 95 11.32 -1.20 21.91
N ALA A 96 10.12 -1.77 21.82
CA ALA A 96 9.50 -2.51 22.91
C ALA A 96 10.23 -3.81 23.29
N ASN A 97 10.92 -4.48 22.35
CA ASN A 97 11.60 -5.75 22.61
C ASN A 97 13.14 -5.68 22.49
N GLY A 98 13.70 -4.47 22.43
CA GLY A 98 15.13 -4.23 22.65
C GLY A 98 16.07 -4.43 21.44
N TYR A 99 15.54 -4.40 20.21
CA TYR A 99 16.34 -4.41 18.98
C TYR A 99 17.03 -3.08 18.66
#